data_AF-A0A3M2FGZ9-F1
#
_entry.id   AF-A0A3M2FGZ9-F1
#
_cell.length_a   1.000
_cell.length_b   1.000
_cell.length_c   1.000
_cell.angle_alpha   90.00
_cell.angle_beta   90.00
_cell.angle_gamma   90.00
#
_symmetry.space_group_name_H-M   'P 1'
#
loop_
_entity.id
_entity.type
_entity.pdbx_description
1 polymer ?
#
loop_
_entity_poly.entity_id
_entity_poly.type
_entity_poly.pdbx_seq_one_letter_code
_entity_poly.pdbx_strand_id
1 'polypeptide(L)'
;MFQNNNESQALEHILRTQLDYFNSVLTISEKVVKQVEQLPVKVLSEMVNYRKEWIEKIQELENQRKSIAEAAVNDVSKALMKDISHIASKLVQIDDKIYKNLEQRKLAVIQESAGIAEKARQTRRAGDQLKGNINRINIIQE
;
A
#
# COMPACT_ATOMS: atom_id res chain seq x y z
N MET A 1 46.80 1.58 8.61
CA MET A 1 45.87 0.60 9.22
C MET A 1 44.72 1.23 10.03
N PHE A 2 44.69 2.53 10.34
CA PHE A 2 43.64 3.13 11.18
C PHE A 2 42.38 3.61 10.41
N GLN A 3 42.44 3.87 9.10
CA GLN A 3 41.28 4.31 8.31
C GLN A 3 40.17 3.25 8.21
N ASN A 4 40.55 1.97 7.99
CA ASN A 4 39.58 0.88 7.84
C ASN A 4 38.68 0.65 9.07
N ASN A 5 39.13 1.01 10.27
CA ASN A 5 38.36 0.78 11.50
C ASN A 5 37.25 1.84 11.68
N ASN A 6 37.54 3.09 11.33
CA ASN A 6 36.56 4.18 11.39
C ASN A 6 35.47 4.03 10.33
N GLU A 7 35.83 3.61 9.12
CA GLU A 7 34.87 3.36 8.04
C GLU A 7 33.96 2.17 8.35
N SER A 8 34.52 1.12 8.98
CA SER A 8 33.73 -0.05 9.43
C SER A 8 32.72 0.33 10.53
N GLN A 9 33.11 1.17 11.48
CA GLN A 9 32.20 1.70 12.51
C GLN A 9 31.12 2.62 11.93
N ALA A 10 31.48 3.49 10.99
CA ALA A 10 30.53 4.36 10.29
C ALA A 10 29.51 3.54 9.48
N LEU A 11 29.97 2.50 8.76
CA LEU A 11 29.11 1.56 8.05
C LEU A 11 28.14 0.85 9.00
N GLU A 12 28.63 0.32 10.12
CA GLU A 12 27.77 -0.33 11.11
C GLU A 12 26.72 0.62 11.67
N HIS A 13 27.10 1.87 11.97
CA HIS A 13 26.16 2.89 12.45
C HIS A 13 25.04 3.18 11.43
N ILE A 14 25.40 3.31 10.15
CA ILE A 14 24.42 3.50 9.05
C ILE A 14 23.49 2.30 8.95
N LEU A 15 24.04 1.08 8.99
CA LEU A 15 23.24 -0.15 8.90
C LEU A 15 22.29 -0.32 10.09
N ARG A 16 22.72 0.00 11.31
CA ARG A 16 21.84 0.01 12.49
C ARG A 16 20.71 1.02 12.35
N THR A 17 21.03 2.23 11.90
CA THR A 17 20.04 3.27 11.65
C THR A 17 19.03 2.85 10.56
N GLN A 18 19.51 2.24 9.47
CA GLN A 18 18.63 1.65 8.46
C GLN A 18 17.72 0.57 9.06
N LEU A 19 18.28 -0.33 9.86
CA LEU A 19 17.52 -1.41 10.49
C LEU A 19 16.41 -0.87 11.41
N ASP A 20 16.70 0.15 12.22
CA ASP A 20 15.72 0.78 13.10
C ASP A 20 14.57 1.40 12.30
N TYR A 21 14.90 2.03 11.17
CA TYR A 21 13.91 2.57 10.27
C TYR A 21 13.04 1.47 9.63
N PHE A 22 13.65 0.40 9.13
CA PHE A 22 12.93 -0.76 8.60
C PHE A 22 12.01 -1.41 9.65
N ASN A 23 12.47 -1.56 10.90
CA ASN A 23 11.67 -2.11 11.99
C ASN A 23 10.47 -1.21 12.36
N SER A 24 10.66 0.11 12.35
CA SER A 24 9.59 1.07 12.62
C SER A 24 8.48 0.96 11.56
N VAL A 25 8.86 0.90 10.28
CA VAL A 25 7.91 0.71 9.17
C VAL A 25 7.23 -0.64 9.26
N LEU A 26 7.98 -1.71 9.56
CA LEU A 26 7.42 -3.06 9.70
C LEU A 26 6.36 -3.09 10.80
N THR A 27 6.65 -2.52 11.96
CA THR A 27 5.72 -2.50 13.10
C THR A 27 4.40 -1.81 12.76
N ILE A 28 4.47 -0.66 12.08
CA ILE A 28 3.26 0.07 11.63
C ILE A 28 2.53 -0.74 10.55
N SER A 29 3.27 -1.28 9.59
CA SER A 29 2.73 -2.06 8.48
C SER A 29 2.00 -3.32 8.96
N GLU A 30 2.55 -4.02 9.96
CA GLU A 30 1.94 -5.19 10.57
C GLU A 30 0.65 -4.86 11.33
N LYS A 31 0.56 -3.69 11.97
CA LYS A 31 -0.69 -3.23 12.60
C LYS A 31 -1.77 -2.97 11.56
N VAL A 32 -1.41 -2.30 10.46
CA VAL A 32 -2.33 -1.99 9.35
C VAL A 32 -2.82 -3.27 8.68
N VAL A 33 -1.92 -4.19 8.34
CA VAL A 33 -2.29 -5.41 7.60
C VAL A 33 -3.24 -6.31 8.39
N LYS A 34 -3.12 -6.34 9.73
CA LYS A 34 -4.02 -7.11 10.61
C LYS A 34 -5.46 -6.63 10.58
N GLN A 35 -5.69 -5.37 10.22
CA GLN A 35 -7.02 -4.74 10.21
C GLN A 35 -7.40 -4.23 8.82
N VAL A 36 -6.65 -4.64 7.79
CA VAL A 36 -6.71 -4.03 6.45
C VAL A 36 -8.09 -4.06 5.83
N GLU A 37 -8.92 -5.06 6.16
CA GLU A 37 -10.31 -5.21 5.68
C GLU A 37 -11.31 -4.24 6.33
N GLN A 38 -10.99 -3.73 7.52
CA GLN A 38 -11.88 -2.89 8.33
C GLN A 38 -11.47 -1.42 8.30
N LEU A 39 -10.20 -1.14 7.94
CA LEU A 39 -9.68 0.22 7.92
C LEU A 39 -10.35 1.08 6.84
N PRO A 40 -10.66 2.36 7.13
CA PRO A 40 -11.08 3.32 6.11
C PRO A 40 -10.02 3.49 5.02
N VAL A 41 -10.46 3.70 3.77
CA VAL A 41 -9.53 3.93 2.63
C VAL A 41 -8.58 5.10 2.90
N LYS A 42 -9.05 6.15 3.58
CA LYS A 42 -8.22 7.30 3.99
C LYS A 42 -7.00 6.86 4.82
N VAL A 43 -7.18 5.94 5.77
CA VAL A 43 -6.09 5.43 6.62
C VAL A 43 -5.09 4.62 5.78
N LEU A 44 -5.59 3.83 4.82
CA LEU A 44 -4.73 3.10 3.87
C LEU A 44 -3.93 4.07 2.97
N SER A 45 -4.54 5.18 2.53
CA SER A 45 -3.86 6.23 1.76
C SER A 45 -2.81 6.99 2.57
N GLU A 46 -3.11 7.34 3.82
CA GLU A 46 -2.14 7.98 4.73
C GLU A 46 -0.92 7.09 4.98
N MET A 47 -1.12 5.78 5.09
CA MET A 47 -0.02 4.82 5.24
C MET A 47 0.89 4.77 4.00
N VAL A 48 0.32 4.87 2.80
CA VAL A 48 1.10 4.96 1.55
C VAL A 48 1.95 6.24 1.54
N ASN A 49 1.39 7.37 1.99
CA ASN A 49 2.15 8.62 2.10
C ASN A 49 3.28 8.53 3.12
N TYR A 50 3.01 7.96 4.30
CA TYR A 50 4.03 7.77 5.33
C TYR A 50 5.21 6.96 4.77
N ARG A 51 4.93 5.89 4.02
CA ARG A 51 5.98 5.07 3.36
C ARG A 51 6.83 5.81 2.35
N LYS A 52 6.33 6.85 1.69
CA LYS A 52 7.12 7.63 0.75
C LYS A 52 8.31 8.30 1.47
N GLU A 53 8.06 8.88 2.64
CA GLU A 53 9.10 9.51 3.48
C GLU A 53 10.16 8.48 3.91
N TRP A 54 9.74 7.24 4.19
CA TRP A 54 10.65 6.14 4.53
C TRP A 54 11.51 5.69 3.36
N ILE A 55 10.93 5.57 2.17
CA ILE A 55 11.69 5.24 0.95
C ILE A 55 12.75 6.29 0.70
N GLU A 56 12.41 7.57 0.85
CA GLU A 56 13.37 8.67 0.71
C GLU A 56 14.53 8.56 1.73
N LYS A 57 14.22 8.25 3.00
CA LYS A 57 15.24 8.03 4.04
C LYS A 57 16.12 6.80 3.79
N ILE A 58 15.55 5.70 3.31
CA ILE A 58 16.31 4.50 2.95
C ILE A 58 17.24 4.81 1.76
N GLN A 59 16.74 5.53 0.76
CA GLN A 59 17.53 5.96 -0.41
C GLN A 59 18.72 6.84 0.00
N GLU A 60 18.50 7.77 0.93
CA GLU A 60 19.54 8.63 1.51
C GLU A 60 20.65 7.77 2.16
N LEU A 61 20.27 6.80 3.00
CA LEU A 61 21.20 5.92 3.68
C LEU A 61 21.92 4.94 2.72
N GLU A 62 21.26 4.48 1.66
CA GLU A 62 21.89 3.67 0.61
C GLU A 62 22.96 4.47 -0.13
N ASN A 63 22.72 5.74 -0.40
CA ASN A 63 23.71 6.64 -1.01
C ASN A 63 24.90 6.88 -0.08
N GLN A 64 24.65 7.08 1.23
CA GLN A 64 25.72 7.16 2.23
C GLN A 64 26.53 5.85 2.28
N ARG A 65 25.87 4.68 2.26
CA ARG A 65 26.54 3.37 2.22
C ARG A 65 27.42 3.22 0.98
N LYS A 66 26.94 3.65 -0.19
CA LYS A 66 27.72 3.64 -1.44
C LYS A 66 28.96 4.53 -1.37
N SER A 67 28.90 5.66 -0.68
CA SER A 67 30.06 6.52 -0.47
C SER A 67 31.13 5.92 0.45
N ILE A 68 30.75 4.90 1.25
CA ILE A 68 31.63 4.19 2.19
C ILE A 68 32.02 2.80 1.63
N ALA A 69 31.76 2.54 0.33
CA ALA A 69 31.90 1.22 -0.29
C ALA A 69 33.33 0.64 -0.30
N GLU A 70 34.35 1.43 0.05
CA GLU A 70 35.74 0.97 0.21
C GLU A 70 36.02 0.33 1.60
N ALA A 71 35.07 0.43 2.54
CA ALA A 71 35.19 -0.15 3.87
C ALA A 71 35.14 -1.69 3.85
N ALA A 72 36.05 -2.34 4.58
CA ALA A 72 36.00 -3.78 4.79
C ALA A 72 34.71 -4.19 5.53
N VAL A 73 33.81 -4.88 4.83
CA VAL A 73 32.54 -5.38 5.38
C VAL A 73 32.81 -6.52 6.37
N ASN A 74 32.66 -6.22 7.66
CA ASN A 74 32.79 -7.21 8.74
C ASN A 74 31.53 -8.09 8.87
N ASP A 75 31.61 -9.16 9.67
CA ASP A 75 30.50 -10.11 9.80
C ASP A 75 29.25 -9.51 10.46
N VAL A 76 29.43 -8.53 11.35
CA VAL A 76 28.31 -7.76 11.95
C VAL A 76 27.55 -7.00 10.87
N SER A 77 28.27 -6.32 9.97
CA SER A 77 27.70 -5.56 8.85
C SER A 77 26.95 -6.50 7.89
N LYS A 78 27.49 -7.69 7.61
CA LYS A 78 26.79 -8.71 6.79
C LYS A 78 25.49 -9.17 7.45
N ALA A 79 25.50 -9.41 8.76
CA ALA A 79 24.30 -9.81 9.50
C ALA A 79 23.22 -8.71 9.45
N LEU A 80 23.60 -7.46 9.70
CA LEU A 80 22.68 -6.32 9.60
C LEU A 80 22.09 -6.16 8.19
N MET A 81 22.91 -6.29 7.14
CA MET A 81 22.43 -6.24 5.75
C MET A 81 21.44 -7.37 5.43
N LYS A 82 21.65 -8.57 5.99
CA LYS A 82 20.73 -9.69 5.85
C LYS A 82 19.40 -9.41 6.56
N ASP A 83 19.43 -8.85 7.77
CA ASP A 83 18.23 -8.50 8.51
C ASP A 83 17.42 -7.40 7.80
N ILE A 84 18.11 -6.37 7.30
CA ILE A 84 17.50 -5.32 6.46
C ILE A 84 16.83 -5.94 5.24
N SER A 85 17.52 -6.83 4.52
CA SER A 85 16.96 -7.50 3.32
C SER A 85 15.74 -8.35 3.66
N HIS A 86 15.76 -9.05 4.80
CA HIS A 86 14.63 -9.84 5.29
C HIS A 86 13.42 -8.98 5.61
N ILE A 87 13.62 -7.87 6.32
CA ILE A 87 12.52 -6.94 6.64
C ILE A 87 11.98 -6.28 5.37
N ALA A 88 12.84 -5.89 4.43
CA ALA A 88 12.42 -5.35 3.14
C ALA A 88 11.51 -6.34 2.39
N SER A 89 11.86 -7.62 2.35
CA SER A 89 11.02 -8.66 1.74
C SER A 89 9.66 -8.79 2.45
N LYS A 90 9.63 -8.75 3.79
CA LYS A 90 8.37 -8.75 4.55
C LYS A 90 7.50 -7.55 4.24
N LEU A 91 8.09 -6.36 4.12
CA LEU A 91 7.35 -5.15 3.76
C LEU A 91 6.68 -5.32 2.40
N VAL A 92 7.40 -5.78 1.37
CA VAL A 92 6.81 -6.05 0.04
C VAL A 92 5.62 -7.01 0.11
N GLN A 93 5.68 -8.05 0.95
CA GLN A 93 4.55 -8.96 1.15
C GLN A 93 3.35 -8.29 1.82
N ILE A 94 3.58 -7.36 2.75
CA ILE A 94 2.50 -6.56 3.36
C ILE A 94 1.88 -5.65 2.30
N ASP A 95 2.68 -5.07 1.42
CA ASP A 95 2.22 -4.19 0.35
C ASP A 95 1.28 -4.93 -0.58
N ASP A 96 1.69 -6.11 -1.04
CA ASP A 96 0.86 -6.97 -1.89
C ASP A 96 -0.50 -7.28 -1.24
N LYS A 97 -0.53 -7.54 0.08
CA LYS A 97 -1.79 -7.75 0.82
C LYS A 97 -2.66 -6.51 0.84
N ILE A 98 -2.07 -5.33 1.08
CA ILE A 98 -2.81 -4.05 1.07
C ILE A 98 -3.37 -3.76 -0.31
N TYR A 99 -2.57 -3.95 -1.36
CA TYR A 99 -2.98 -3.76 -2.75
C TYR A 99 -4.13 -4.69 -3.13
N LYS A 100 -4.03 -5.99 -2.83
CA LYS A 100 -5.11 -6.95 -3.07
C LYS A 100 -6.41 -6.56 -2.36
N ASN A 101 -6.33 -6.09 -1.12
CA ASN A 101 -7.51 -5.65 -0.39
C ASN A 101 -8.15 -4.39 -1.01
N LEU A 102 -7.33 -3.41 -1.41
CA LEU A 102 -7.80 -2.20 -2.09
C LEU A 102 -8.45 -2.54 -3.45
N GLU A 103 -7.87 -3.48 -4.20
CA GLU A 103 -8.42 -3.94 -5.47
C GLU A 103 -9.79 -4.62 -5.30
N GLN A 104 -9.92 -5.51 -4.30
CA GLN A 104 -11.20 -6.15 -3.96
C GLN A 104 -12.28 -5.12 -3.61
N ARG A 105 -11.94 -4.13 -2.77
CA ARG A 105 -12.85 -3.04 -2.41
C ARG A 105 -13.26 -2.20 -3.63
N LYS A 106 -12.30 -1.88 -4.52
CA LYS A 106 -12.58 -1.16 -5.76
C LYS A 106 -13.57 -1.93 -6.64
N LEU A 107 -13.38 -3.23 -6.80
CA LEU A 107 -14.29 -4.08 -7.57
C LEU A 107 -15.70 -4.12 -6.97
N ALA A 108 -15.80 -4.22 -5.64
CA ALA A 108 -17.09 -4.20 -4.94
C ALA A 108 -17.86 -2.88 -5.19
N VAL A 109 -17.19 -1.72 -5.09
CA VAL A 109 -17.80 -0.41 -5.35
C VAL A 109 -18.25 -0.26 -6.80
N ILE A 110 -17.46 -0.76 -7.76
CA ILE A 110 -17.83 -0.75 -9.19
C ILE A 110 -19.09 -1.59 -9.42
N GLN A 111 -19.15 -2.79 -8.84
CA GLN A 111 -20.30 -3.68 -8.96
C GLN A 111 -21.56 -3.07 -8.34
N GLU A 112 -21.44 -2.46 -7.16
CA GLU A 112 -22.55 -1.76 -6.51
C GLU A 112 -23.07 -0.61 -7.37
N SER A 113 -22.17 0.23 -7.89
CA SER A 113 -22.50 1.36 -8.75
C SER A 113 -23.18 0.92 -10.05
N ALA A 114 -22.68 -0.15 -10.68
CA ALA A 114 -23.28 -0.73 -11.87
C ALA A 114 -24.69 -1.30 -11.57
N GLY A 115 -24.86 -1.95 -10.43
CA GLY A 115 -26.16 -2.45 -9.95
C GLY A 115 -27.17 -1.33 -9.71
N ILE A 116 -26.74 -0.20 -9.13
CA ILE A 116 -27.58 0.99 -8.95
C ILE A 116 -28.01 1.56 -10.30
N ALA A 117 -27.08 1.68 -11.25
CA ALA A 117 -27.36 2.18 -12.59
C ALA A 117 -28.36 1.28 -13.35
N GLU A 118 -28.21 -0.04 -13.23
CA GLU A 118 -29.12 -1.00 -13.85
C GLU A 118 -30.52 -0.94 -13.23
N LYS A 119 -30.62 -0.89 -11.89
CA LYS A 119 -31.90 -0.68 -11.19
C LYS A 119 -32.58 0.62 -11.64
N ALA A 120 -31.82 1.71 -11.76
CA ALA A 120 -32.35 2.99 -12.23
C ALA A 120 -32.90 2.91 -13.67
N ARG A 121 -32.24 2.16 -14.57
CA ARG A 121 -32.73 1.92 -15.93
C ARG A 121 -34.00 1.08 -15.96
N GLN A 122 -34.07 0.03 -15.14
CA GLN A 122 -35.26 -0.83 -15.05
C GLN A 122 -36.47 -0.06 -14.53
N THR A 123 -36.30 0.77 -13.50
CA THR A 123 -37.39 1.62 -12.98
C THR A 123 -37.90 2.61 -14.03
N ARG A 124 -37.02 3.22 -14.84
CA ARG A 124 -37.44 4.11 -15.93
C ARG A 124 -38.24 3.36 -16.99
N ARG A 125 -37.74 2.19 -17.43
CA ARG A 125 -38.45 1.34 -18.41
C ARG A 125 -39.81 0.87 -17.92
N ALA A 126 -39.92 0.49 -16.64
CA ALA A 126 -41.20 0.13 -16.03
C ALA A 126 -42.18 1.32 -15.99
N GLY A 127 -41.69 2.52 -15.67
CA GLY A 127 -42.48 3.75 -15.71
C GLY A 127 -42.98 4.10 -17.12
N ASP A 128 -42.13 3.93 -18.13
CA ASP A 128 -42.50 4.20 -19.53
C ASP A 128 -43.53 3.19 -20.06
N GLN A 129 -43.40 1.91 -19.68
CA GLN A 129 -44.41 0.88 -20.00
C GLN A 129 -45.76 1.17 -19.35
N LEU A 130 -45.78 1.61 -18.08
CA LEU A 130 -47.02 2.00 -17.40
C LEU A 130 -47.67 3.21 -18.08
N LYS A 131 -46.91 4.24 -18.48
CA LYS A 131 -47.43 5.38 -19.24
C LYS A 131 -47.97 4.99 -20.61
N GLY A 132 -47.27 4.09 -21.32
CA GLY A 132 -47.74 3.56 -22.60
C GLY A 132 -49.05 2.78 -22.48
N ASN A 133 -49.21 2.00 -21.41
CA ASN A 133 -50.44 1.25 -21.14
C ASN A 133 -51.61 2.17 -20.73
N ILE A 134 -51.37 3.21 -19.93
CA ILE A 134 -52.38 4.21 -19.58
C ILE A 134 -52.88 4.94 -20.82
N ASN A 135 -51.97 5.36 -21.72
CA ASN A 135 -52.36 6.01 -22.97
C ASN A 135 -53.18 5.08 -23.88
N ARG A 136 -52.86 3.77 -23.94
CA ARG A 136 -53.67 2.80 -24.70
C ARG A 136 -55.08 2.62 -24.14
N ILE A 137 -55.23 2.60 -22.81
CA ILE A 137 -56.54 2.47 -22.17
C ILE A 137 -57.41 3.70 -22.47
N ASN A 138 -56.84 4.90 -22.42
CA ASN A 138 -57.57 6.13 -22.74
C ASN A 138 -58.02 6.18 -24.22
N ILE A 139 -57.23 5.66 -25.16
CA ILE A 139 -57.61 5.59 -26.59
C ILE A 139 -58.77 4.60 -26.83
N ILE A 140 -58.93 3.57 -25.99
CA ILE A 140 -59.97 2.55 -26.16
C ILE A 140 -61.32 2.98 -25.55
N GLN A 141 -61.32 3.99 -24.67
CA GLN A 141 -62.53 4.49 -24.00
C GLN A 141 -63.16 5.74 -24.65
N GLU A 142 -62.55 6.29 -25.69
CA GLU A 142 -63.15 7.28 -26.61
C GLU A 142 -63.81 6.60 -27.82
#